data_AF-A0A935E3H8-F1
#
_entry.id   AF-A0A935E3H8-F1
#
_cell.length_a   1.000
_cell.length_b   1.000
_cell.length_c   1.000
_cell.angle_alpha   90.00
_cell.angle_beta   90.00
_cell.angle_gamma   90.00
#
_symmetry.space_group_name_H-M   'P 1'
#
loop_
_entity.id
_entity.type
_entity.pdbx_description
1 polymer ?
#
loop_
_entity_poly.entity_id
_entity_poly.type
_entity_poly.pdbx_seq_one_letter_code
_entity_poly.pdbx_strand_id
1 'polypeptide(L)' 'MLTNNDILKKLRVALQLRDEDIIEILDHVDFKITKGALNDLFRKDDHPNYVEAGDQILRNFLNGLIIHKRGKKEN' A
#
# COMPACT_ATOMS: atom_id res chain seq x y z
N MET A 1 5.78 -16.52 9.00
CA MET A 1 4.44 -16.28 8.40
C MET A 1 4.52 -14.97 7.63
N LEU A 2 3.78 -14.80 6.54
CA LEU A 2 3.86 -13.57 5.73
C LEU A 2 3.09 -12.43 6.43
N THR A 3 3.73 -11.27 6.64
CA THR A 3 3.08 -10.08 7.21
C THR A 3 2.42 -9.23 6.13
N ASN A 4 1.53 -8.31 6.52
CA ASN A 4 0.95 -7.34 5.59
C ASN A 4 2.03 -6.43 4.96
N ASN A 5 3.07 -6.05 5.72
CA ASN A 5 4.21 -5.31 5.18
C ASN A 5 4.92 -6.12 4.09
N ASP A 6 5.11 -7.44 4.28
CA ASP A 6 5.72 -8.30 3.27
C ASP A 6 4.85 -8.41 2.01
N ILE A 7 3.53 -8.52 2.16
CA ILE A 7 2.60 -8.54 1.02
C ILE A 7 2.70 -7.23 0.24
N LEU A 8 2.62 -6.08 0.93
CA LEU A 8 2.73 -4.76 0.29
C LEU A 8 4.09 -4.59 -0.42
N LYS A 9 5.21 -4.99 0.21
CA LYS A 9 6.55 -4.96 -0.41
C LYS A 9 6.62 -5.82 -1.66
N LYS A 10 6.09 -7.06 -1.59
CA LYS A 10 6.09 -7.98 -2.73
C LYS A 10 5.25 -7.44 -3.89
N LEU A 11 4.07 -6.89 -3.62
CA LEU A 11 3.21 -6.29 -4.64
C LEU A 11 3.86 -5.04 -5.25
N ARG A 12 4.46 -4.17 -4.44
CA ARG A 12 5.23 -3.01 -4.91
C ARG A 12 6.29 -3.43 -5.93
N VAL A 13 7.12 -4.42 -5.60
CA VAL A 13 8.19 -4.90 -6.47
C VAL A 13 7.62 -5.60 -7.72
N ALA A 14 6.67 -6.52 -7.54
CA ALA A 14 6.09 -7.29 -8.64
C ALA A 14 5.38 -6.42 -9.68
N LEU A 15 4.79 -5.31 -9.24
CA LEU A 15 4.06 -4.36 -10.09
C LEU A 15 4.89 -3.11 -10.45
N GLN A 16 6.17 -3.08 -10.07
CA GLN A 16 7.10 -1.97 -10.32
C GLN A 16 6.56 -0.60 -9.85
N LEU A 17 5.87 -0.58 -8.70
CA LEU A 17 5.26 0.63 -8.15
C LEU A 17 6.29 1.48 -7.40
N ARG A 18 6.23 2.78 -7.64
CA ARG A 18 6.89 3.83 -6.84
C ARG A 18 5.98 4.24 -5.69
N ASP A 19 6.53 5.03 -4.77
CA ASP A 19 5.77 5.49 -3.59
C ASP A 19 4.55 6.32 -4.03
N GLU A 20 4.73 7.15 -5.06
CA GLU A 20 3.67 7.99 -5.64
C GLU A 20 2.53 7.14 -6.21
N ASP A 21 2.86 6.04 -6.88
CA ASP A 21 1.87 5.15 -7.47
C ASP A 21 1.04 4.45 -6.37
N ILE A 22 1.67 4.07 -5.25
CA ILE A 22 0.97 3.48 -4.09
C ILE A 22 0.07 4.50 -3.40
N ILE A 23 0.53 5.76 -3.26
CA ILE A 23 -0.27 6.85 -2.71
C ILE A 23 -1.50 7.08 -3.58
N GLU A 24 -1.35 7.16 -4.91
CA GLU A 24 -2.46 7.31 -5.86
C GLU A 24 -3.44 6.12 -5.78
N ILE A 25 -2.92 4.90 -5.68
CA ILE A 25 -3.73 3.69 -5.50
C ILE A 25 -4.61 3.78 -4.25
N LEU A 26 -4.04 4.19 -3.11
CA LEU A 26 -4.79 4.34 -1.87
C LEU A 26 -5.79 5.52 -1.94
N ASP A 27 -5.46 6.56 -2.70
CA ASP A 27 -6.32 7.72 -2.93
C ASP A 27 -7.64 7.36 -3.62
N HIS A 28 -7.64 6.34 -4.50
CA HIS A 28 -8.85 5.86 -5.18
C HIS A 28 -9.95 5.36 -4.24
N VAL A 29 -9.63 5.03 -2.99
CA VAL A 29 -10.55 4.61 -1.94
C VAL A 29 -10.57 5.58 -0.75
N ASP A 30 -10.21 6.83 -1.01
CA ASP A 30 -10.16 7.93 -0.03
C ASP A 30 -9.24 7.66 1.18
N PHE A 31 -8.30 6.70 1.05
CA PHE A 31 -7.32 6.42 2.08
C PHE A 31 -6.10 7.31 1.90
N LYS A 32 -6.04 8.41 2.66
CA LYS A 32 -4.92 9.36 2.60
C LYS A 32 -3.74 8.85 3.43
N ILE A 33 -2.56 8.77 2.82
CA ILE A 33 -1.30 8.46 3.51
C ILE A 33 -0.20 9.42 3.04
N THR A 34 0.68 9.81 3.94
CA THR A 34 1.87 10.60 3.58
C THR A 34 2.99 9.69 3.07
N LYS A 35 3.90 10.24 2.26
CA LYS A 35 5.10 9.51 1.81
C LYS A 35 5.96 9.03 2.99
N GLY A 36 6.04 9.81 4.08
CA GLY A 36 6.76 9.42 5.30
C GLY A 36 6.13 8.18 5.96
N ALA A 37 4.82 8.22 6.20
CA ALA A 37 4.10 7.09 6.78
C ALA A 37 4.16 5.84 5.89
N LEU A 38 4.08 6.00 4.57
CA LEU A 38 4.25 4.88 3.64
C LEU A 38 5.66 4.27 3.73
N ASN A 39 6.69 5.11 3.80
CA ASN A 39 8.08 4.63 3.93
C ASN A 39 8.30 3.85 5.22
N ASP A 40 7.67 4.27 6.33
CA ASP A 40 7.76 3.61 7.63
C ASP A 40 7.20 2.16 7.59
N LEU A 41 6.20 1.88 6.73
CA LEU A 41 5.71 0.52 6.47
C LEU A 41 6.71 -0.34 5.69
N PHE A 42 7.62 0.28 4.94
CA PHE A 42 8.59 -0.42 4.10
C PHE A 42 9.96 -0.59 4.72
N ARG A 43 10.17 -0.05 5.93
CA ARG A 43 11.41 -0.25 6.68
C ARG A 43 11.59 -1.71 7.08
N LYS A 44 12.82 -2.03 7.49
CA LYS A 44 13.10 -3.29 8.19
C LYS A 44 12.46 -3.25 9.56
N ASP A 45 12.08 -4.41 10.06
CA ASP A 45 11.40 -4.62 11.35
C ASP A 45 12.23 -4.17 12.56
N ASP A 46 13.55 -4.16 12.44
CA ASP A 46 14.48 -3.65 13.44
C ASP A 46 14.65 -2.12 13.45
N HIS A 47 14.04 -1.41 12.50
CA HIS A 47 14.19 0.03 12.38
C HIS A 47 13.31 0.78 13.41
N PRO A 48 13.80 1.84 14.10
CA PRO A 48 13.03 2.57 15.11
C PRO A 48 11.67 3.10 14.66
N ASN A 49 11.59 3.56 13.41
CA ASN A 49 10.35 4.05 12.78
C ASN A 49 9.60 2.96 11.98
N TYR A 50 9.90 1.68 12.15
CA TYR A 50 9.12 0.63 11.51
C TYR A 50 7.69 0.66 12.02
N VAL A 51 6.73 0.57 11.09
CA VAL A 51 5.31 0.49 11.42
C VAL A 51 4.73 -0.76 10.80
N GLU A 52 4.04 -1.56 11.60
CA GLU A 52 3.29 -2.71 11.11
C GLU A 52 2.06 -2.25 10.31
N ALA A 53 1.88 -2.84 9.14
CA ALA A 53 0.73 -2.60 8.30
C ALA A 53 -0.48 -3.37 8.84
N GLY A 54 -1.49 -2.67 9.34
CA GLY A 54 -2.76 -3.31 9.71
C GLY A 54 -3.55 -3.82 8.51
N ASP A 55 -4.52 -4.70 8.75
CA ASP A 55 -5.35 -5.28 7.68
C ASP A 55 -6.10 -4.22 6.86
N GLN A 56 -6.43 -3.08 7.50
CA GLN A 56 -7.14 -1.97 6.84
C GLN A 56 -6.34 -1.38 5.69
N ILE A 57 -5.01 -1.20 5.83
CA ILE A 57 -4.21 -0.62 4.76
C ILE A 57 -4.02 -1.61 3.61
N LEU A 58 -3.83 -2.90 3.91
CA LEU A 58 -3.73 -3.91 2.85
C LEU A 58 -5.06 -4.03 2.08
N ARG A 59 -6.19 -4.06 2.78
CA ARG A 59 -7.52 -4.07 2.15
C ARG A 59 -7.74 -2.87 1.24
N ASN A 60 -7.43 -1.67 1.73
CA ASN A 60 -7.58 -0.44 0.95
C ASN A 60 -6.64 -0.41 -0.24
N PHE A 61 -5.39 -0.86 -0.08
CA PHE A 61 -4.44 -0.98 -1.19
C PHE A 61 -4.97 -1.92 -2.28
N LEU A 62 -5.48 -3.11 -1.92
CA LEU A 62 -6.01 -4.06 -2.89
C LEU A 62 -7.26 -3.55 -3.60
N ASN A 63 -8.19 -2.90 -2.89
CA ASN A 63 -9.36 -2.27 -3.49
C ASN A 63 -8.97 -1.11 -4.42
N GLY A 64 -8.05 -0.26 -3.97
CA GLY A 64 -7.48 0.82 -4.76
C GLY A 64 -6.78 0.31 -6.01
N LEU A 65 -6.04 -0.80 -5.89
CA LEU A 65 -5.31 -1.41 -7.00
C LEU A 65 -6.27 -1.97 -8.07
N ILE A 66 -7.40 -2.55 -7.66
CA ILE A 66 -8.46 -2.96 -8.57
C ILE A 66 -8.96 -1.75 -9.38
N ILE A 67 -9.26 -0.64 -8.71
CA ILE A 67 -9.72 0.59 -9.37
C ILE A 67 -8.64 1.15 -10.31
N HIS A 68 -7.39 1.21 -9.85
CA HIS A 68 -6.26 1.71 -10.62
C HIS A 68 -6.02 0.91 -11.90
N LYS A 69 -6.20 -0.41 -11.87
CA LYS A 69 -5.94 -1.29 -13.02
C LYS A 69 -7.14 -1.52 -13.92
N ARG A 70 -8.37 -1.43 -13.40
CA ARG A 70 -9.61 -1.80 -14.12
C ARG A 70 -10.59 -0.65 -14.31
N GLY A 71 -10.33 0.50 -13.71
CA GLY A 71 -11.28 1.61 -13.62
C GLY A 71 -12.29 1.41 -12.47
N LYS A 72 -13.06 2.47 -12.18
CA LYS A 72 -14.17 2.39 -11.23
C LYS A 72 -15.27 1.49 -11.78
N LYS A 73 -15.87 0.67 -10.92
CA LYS A 73 -17.06 -0.09 -11.30
C LYS A 73 -18.19 0.90 -11.55
N GLU A 74 -18.71 0.91 -12.77
CA GLU A 74 -19.95 1.62 -13.08
C GLU A 74 -21.11 0.86 -12.42
N ASN A 75 -21.99 1.62 -11.73
CA ASN A 75 -23.18 1.07 -11.08
C ASN A 75 -24.32 0.92 -12.07
#